data_AF-A0A452FSP0-F1
#
_entry.id   AF-A0A452FSP0-F1
#
_cell.length_a   1.000
_cell.length_b   1.000
_cell.length_c   1.000
_cell.angle_alpha   90.00
_cell.angle_beta   90.00
_cell.angle_gamma   90.00
#
_symmetry.space_group_name_H-M   'P 1'
#
loop_
_entity.id
_entity.type
_entity.pdbx_description
1 polymer ?
#
loop_
_entity_poly.entity_id
_entity_poly.type
_entity_poly.pdbx_seq_one_letter_code
_entity_poly.pdbx_strand_id
1 'polypeptide(L)'
;MKLLGHHCSHLLRRNDVMNSLKDENFDLVIVEMFDYCPFLVAEKLGKPFVAVLPSPLGTVDFGLPSPLSYVPVFYSLLTDQMDFWGRVKNFLMFFEFFKKQWKIQSAYDDTIKEHFPDDSRPVLSHLLTKAELWFVNSDFAFDFARPLLPNTVCIGGLMSKPVKPVPQVSKYR
;
A
#
# COMPACT_ATOMS: atom_id res chain seq x y z
N MET A 1 17.79 -1.33 -2.52
CA MET A 1 16.48 -1.22 -3.19
C MET A 1 16.34 -2.18 -4.37
N LYS A 2 17.36 -2.36 -5.23
CA LYS A 2 17.36 -3.40 -6.29
C LYS A 2 17.08 -4.82 -5.81
N LEU A 3 17.40 -5.13 -4.55
CA LEU A 3 17.15 -6.43 -3.93
C LEU A 3 15.70 -6.90 -4.06
N LEU A 4 14.73 -6.00 -3.91
CA LEU A 4 13.30 -6.36 -3.98
C LEU A 4 12.89 -6.81 -5.39
N GLY A 5 13.32 -6.08 -6.42
CA GLY A 5 13.12 -6.50 -7.81
C GLY A 5 13.80 -7.82 -8.12
N HIS A 6 15.03 -8.03 -7.67
CA HIS A 6 15.74 -9.31 -7.87
C HIS A 6 15.05 -10.48 -7.17
N HIS A 7 14.59 -10.31 -5.93
CA HIS A 7 13.80 -11.34 -5.24
C HIS A 7 12.51 -11.66 -6.00
N CYS A 8 11.86 -10.64 -6.55
CA CYS A 8 10.66 -10.84 -7.35
C CYS A 8 10.94 -11.57 -8.66
N SER A 9 11.99 -11.19 -9.39
CA SER A 9 12.45 -11.89 -10.60
C SER A 9 12.77 -13.35 -10.30
N HIS A 10 13.44 -13.64 -9.18
CA HIS A 10 13.73 -15.01 -8.78
C HIS A 10 12.45 -15.84 -8.52
N LEU A 11 11.43 -15.25 -7.89
CA LEU A 11 10.13 -15.90 -7.68
C LEU A 11 9.40 -16.13 -9.01
N LEU A 12 9.30 -15.11 -9.85
CA LEU A 12 8.59 -15.19 -11.14
C LEU A 12 9.26 -16.14 -12.14
N ARG A 13 10.58 -16.37 -12.00
CA ARG A 13 11.34 -17.33 -12.81
C ARG A 13 11.08 -18.79 -12.41
N ARG A 14 10.58 -19.04 -11.20
CA ARG A 14 10.26 -20.39 -10.71
C ARG A 14 8.95 -20.89 -11.31
N ASN A 15 9.06 -21.48 -12.50
CA ASN A 15 7.93 -22.07 -13.22
C ASN A 15 7.22 -23.18 -12.42
N ASP A 16 7.94 -23.92 -11.58
CA ASP A 16 7.35 -24.93 -10.69
C ASP A 16 6.32 -24.30 -9.73
N VAL A 17 6.67 -23.17 -9.12
CA VAL A 17 5.78 -22.44 -8.20
C VAL A 17 4.67 -21.73 -8.98
N MET A 18 5.02 -21.02 -10.06
CA MET A 18 4.04 -20.24 -10.83
C MET A 18 3.01 -21.13 -11.52
N ASN A 19 3.40 -22.30 -12.01
CA ASN A 19 2.46 -23.28 -12.58
C ASN A 19 1.60 -23.90 -11.49
N SER A 20 2.20 -24.30 -10.35
CA SER A 20 1.43 -24.81 -9.21
C SER A 20 0.35 -23.82 -8.75
N LEU A 21 0.68 -22.52 -8.60
CA LEU A 21 -0.29 -21.48 -8.25
C LEU A 21 -1.38 -21.29 -9.32
N LYS A 22 -1.05 -21.49 -10.59
CA LYS A 22 -2.01 -21.39 -11.70
C LYS A 22 -2.96 -22.59 -11.72
N ASP A 23 -2.44 -23.79 -11.47
CA ASP A 23 -3.17 -25.04 -11.51
C ASP A 23 -4.22 -25.16 -10.39
N GLU A 24 -3.94 -24.54 -9.23
CA GLU A 24 -4.90 -24.42 -8.11
C GLU A 24 -6.15 -23.57 -8.47
N ASN A 25 -6.10 -22.77 -9.54
CA ASN A 25 -7.25 -22.04 -10.08
C ASN A 25 -8.02 -21.15 -9.09
N PHE A 26 -7.30 -20.40 -8.23
CA PHE A 26 -7.91 -19.45 -7.31
C PHE A 26 -8.80 -18.41 -8.01
N ASP A 27 -9.90 -18.00 -7.37
CA ASP A 27 -10.78 -16.94 -7.88
C ASP A 27 -10.27 -15.52 -7.56
N LEU A 28 -9.49 -15.38 -6.49
CA LEU A 28 -9.03 -14.09 -5.96
C LEU A 28 -7.69 -14.25 -5.25
N VAL A 29 -6.82 -13.25 -5.35
CA VAL A 29 -5.56 -13.16 -4.61
C VAL A 29 -5.65 -12.06 -3.54
N ILE A 30 -5.23 -12.34 -2.31
CA ILE A 30 -5.09 -11.31 -1.27
C ILE A 30 -3.61 -10.97 -1.16
N VAL A 31 -3.27 -9.70 -1.39
CA VAL A 31 -1.88 -9.21 -1.42
C VAL A 31 -1.65 -8.19 -0.32
N GLU A 32 -0.52 -8.28 0.37
CA GLU A 32 -0.10 -7.26 1.33
C GLU A 32 0.82 -6.23 0.64
N MET A 33 0.51 -4.95 0.82
CA MET A 33 1.27 -3.83 0.28
C MET A 33 2.48 -3.50 1.16
N PHE A 34 3.46 -4.39 1.15
CA PHE A 34 4.81 -4.15 1.67
C PHE A 34 5.81 -3.88 0.54
N ASP A 35 5.65 -4.59 -0.57
CA ASP A 35 6.41 -4.42 -1.79
C ASP A 35 5.51 -4.66 -3.02
N TYR A 36 6.05 -4.52 -4.23
CA TYR A 36 5.25 -4.59 -5.47
C TYR A 36 5.19 -5.99 -6.08
N CYS A 37 5.93 -6.97 -5.54
CA CYS A 37 6.01 -8.30 -6.14
C CYS A 37 4.70 -9.08 -6.08
N PRO A 38 3.95 -9.13 -4.96
CA PRO A 38 2.65 -9.80 -4.90
C PRO A 38 1.68 -9.32 -5.98
N PHE A 39 1.70 -8.02 -6.30
CA PHE A 39 0.88 -7.45 -7.36
C PHE A 39 1.30 -7.96 -8.74
N LEU A 40 2.61 -8.05 -9.01
CA LEU A 40 3.12 -8.62 -10.25
C LEU A 40 2.79 -10.11 -10.37
N VAL A 41 2.83 -10.86 -9.26
CA VAL A 41 2.39 -12.26 -9.23
C VAL A 41 0.91 -12.38 -9.57
N ALA A 42 0.05 -11.56 -8.97
CA ALA A 42 -1.39 -11.54 -9.28
C ALA A 42 -1.67 -11.19 -10.75
N GLU A 43 -0.97 -10.17 -11.30
CA GLU A 43 -1.04 -9.79 -12.71
C GLU A 43 -0.61 -10.95 -13.63
N LYS A 44 0.49 -11.64 -13.28
CA LYS A 44 1.01 -12.79 -14.03
C LYS A 44 0.04 -13.99 -14.02
N LEU A 45 -0.65 -14.20 -12.89
CA LEU A 45 -1.70 -15.23 -12.77
C LEU A 45 -2.99 -14.84 -13.51
N GLY A 46 -3.17 -13.57 -13.84
CA GLY A 46 -4.37 -13.04 -14.49
C GLY A 46 -5.60 -13.11 -13.59
N LYS A 47 -5.42 -13.00 -12.27
CA LYS A 47 -6.49 -13.08 -11.27
C LYS A 47 -6.75 -11.72 -10.63
N PRO A 48 -8.01 -11.39 -10.30
CA PRO A 48 -8.31 -10.19 -9.52
C PRO A 48 -7.66 -10.28 -8.14
N PHE A 49 -7.37 -9.14 -7.53
CA PHE A 49 -6.76 -9.10 -6.21
C PHE A 49 -7.35 -8.04 -5.29
N VAL A 50 -7.34 -8.38 -4.00
CA VAL A 50 -7.63 -7.47 -2.89
C VAL A 50 -6.32 -7.13 -2.21
N ALA A 51 -6.07 -5.86 -1.97
CA ALA A 51 -4.84 -5.38 -1.39
C ALA A 51 -5.04 -4.97 0.08
N VAL A 52 -4.07 -5.31 0.93
CA VAL A 52 -4.04 -4.96 2.35
C VAL A 52 -2.89 -4.01 2.59
N LEU A 53 -3.17 -2.78 3.02
CA LEU A 53 -2.18 -1.81 3.47
C LEU A 53 -2.05 -1.92 5.00
N PRO A 54 -0.92 -2.42 5.54
CA PRO A 54 -0.74 -2.59 6.97
C PRO A 54 -0.46 -1.28 7.73
N SER A 55 -0.30 -0.17 7.00
CA SER A 55 0.07 1.14 7.52
C SER A 55 -1.03 2.18 7.28
N PRO A 56 -0.98 3.35 7.95
CA PRO A 56 -1.94 4.44 7.72
C PRO A 56 -1.92 4.94 6.28
N LEU A 57 -2.96 5.69 5.91
CA LEU A 57 -3.06 6.29 4.57
C LEU A 57 -1.92 7.29 4.33
N GLY A 58 -1.37 7.30 3.11
CA GLY A 58 -0.32 8.25 2.69
C GLY A 58 1.11 7.72 2.74
N THR A 59 1.29 6.45 3.09
CA THR A 59 2.56 5.72 2.94
C THR A 59 2.79 5.21 1.51
N VAL A 60 1.73 5.18 0.70
CA VAL A 60 1.67 4.74 -0.69
C VAL A 60 0.83 5.73 -1.49
N ASP A 61 1.20 5.95 -2.75
CA ASP A 61 0.41 6.72 -3.70
C ASP A 61 -0.64 5.82 -4.37
N PHE A 62 -1.91 6.10 -4.11
CA PHE A 62 -3.07 5.40 -4.66
C PHE A 62 -3.60 6.03 -5.96
N GLY A 63 -2.86 6.96 -6.56
CA GLY A 63 -3.33 7.75 -7.71
C GLY A 63 -4.31 8.85 -7.33
N LEU A 64 -4.50 9.11 -6.03
CA LEU A 64 -5.30 10.21 -5.52
C LEU A 64 -4.41 11.44 -5.23
N PRO A 65 -4.83 12.65 -5.61
CA PRO A 65 -4.12 13.88 -5.24
C PRO A 65 -3.98 13.99 -3.72
N SER A 66 -2.76 14.17 -3.24
CA SER A 66 -2.49 14.36 -1.80
C SER A 66 -2.74 15.82 -1.41
N PRO A 67 -3.63 16.11 -0.44
CA PRO A 67 -3.92 17.49 -0.05
C PRO A 67 -2.89 18.03 0.95
N LEU A 68 -1.68 18.35 0.44
CA LEU A 68 -0.50 18.73 1.24
C LEU A 68 -0.66 20.01 2.07
N SER A 69 -1.70 20.80 1.84
CA SER A 69 -1.99 22.02 2.59
C SER A 69 -2.49 21.75 4.01
N TYR A 70 -3.06 20.57 4.27
CA TYR A 70 -3.61 20.16 5.57
C TYR A 70 -3.37 18.69 5.92
N VAL A 71 -2.93 17.84 5.00
CA VAL A 71 -2.51 16.46 5.33
C VAL A 71 -0.99 16.41 5.43
N PRO A 72 -0.44 16.14 6.62
CA PRO A 72 0.99 16.00 6.80
C PRO A 72 1.50 14.70 6.14
N VAL A 73 2.65 14.78 5.49
CA VAL A 73 3.34 13.62 4.93
C VAL A 73 3.73 12.67 6.05
N PHE A 74 3.62 11.38 5.80
CA PHE A 74 4.00 10.35 6.77
C PHE A 74 5.43 10.58 7.30
N TYR A 75 5.61 10.49 8.62
CA TYR A 75 6.85 10.85 9.35
C TYR A 75 7.29 12.32 9.34
N SER A 76 6.46 13.28 8.90
CA SER A 76 6.81 14.71 8.97
C SER A 76 6.78 15.32 10.37
N LEU A 77 6.09 14.64 11.31
CA LEU A 77 5.77 15.13 12.66
C LEU A 77 4.97 16.44 12.65
N LEU A 78 4.32 16.75 11.53
CA LEU A 78 3.41 17.88 11.39
C LEU A 78 1.98 17.44 11.73
N THR A 79 1.12 18.41 12.04
CA THR A 79 -0.31 18.21 12.26
C THR A 79 -1.12 18.71 11.07
N ASP A 80 -2.44 18.61 11.15
CA ASP A 80 -3.39 19.22 10.20
C ASP A 80 -3.42 20.75 10.26
N GLN A 81 -2.91 21.33 11.35
CA GLN A 81 -2.77 22.78 11.51
C GLN A 81 -1.33 23.23 11.26
N MET A 82 -1.05 23.56 10.00
CA MET A 82 0.26 24.07 9.55
C MET A 82 0.17 25.55 9.19
N ASP A 83 1.14 26.33 9.69
CA ASP A 83 1.45 27.66 9.20
C ASP A 83 2.14 27.59 7.82
N PHE A 84 2.49 28.76 7.25
CA PHE A 84 3.12 28.81 5.93
C PHE A 84 4.40 27.94 5.85
N TRP A 85 5.27 28.05 6.85
CA TRP A 85 6.53 27.31 6.88
C TRP A 85 6.35 25.82 7.09
N GLY A 86 5.36 25.42 7.90
CA GLY A 86 4.93 24.04 8.05
C GLY A 86 4.48 23.45 6.72
N ARG A 87 3.69 24.18 5.93
CA ARG A 87 3.25 23.74 4.59
C ARG A 87 4.41 23.63 3.60
N VAL A 88 5.35 24.58 3.63
CA VAL A 88 6.57 24.51 2.80
C VAL A 88 7.41 23.29 3.16
N LYS A 89 7.62 23.02 4.46
CA LYS A 89 8.30 21.82 4.94
C LYS A 89 7.56 20.56 4.48
N ASN A 90 6.24 20.51 4.62
CA ASN A 90 5.41 19.38 4.22
C ASN A 90 5.55 19.08 2.72
N PHE A 91 5.52 20.13 1.88
CA PHE A 91 5.72 20.00 0.44
C PHE A 91 7.11 19.46 0.07
N LEU A 92 8.18 19.96 0.71
CA LEU A 92 9.53 19.45 0.48
C LEU A 92 9.66 17.98 0.91
N MET A 93 9.07 17.60 2.04
CA MET A 93 9.04 16.20 2.48
C MET A 93 8.24 15.30 1.54
N PHE A 94 7.13 15.81 0.99
CA PHE A 94 6.36 15.09 -0.03
C PHE A 94 7.19 14.81 -1.28
N PHE A 95 7.95 15.81 -1.75
CA PHE A 95 8.82 15.64 -2.91
C PHE A 95 9.90 14.57 -2.69
N GLU A 96 10.50 14.52 -1.49
CA GLU A 96 11.46 13.47 -1.13
C GLU A 96 10.79 12.09 -1.01
N PHE A 97 9.58 12.03 -0.45
CA PHE A 97 8.77 10.81 -0.40
C PHE A 97 8.44 10.31 -1.83
N PHE A 98 7.99 11.18 -2.71
CA PHE A 98 7.66 10.85 -4.10
C PHE A 98 8.88 10.32 -4.85
N LYS A 99 10.04 10.98 -4.74
CA LYS A 99 11.31 10.48 -5.30
C LYS A 99 11.67 9.11 -4.77
N LYS A 100 11.47 8.86 -3.47
CA LYS A 100 11.75 7.55 -2.86
C LYS A 100 10.82 6.48 -3.44
N GLN A 101 9.53 6.76 -3.55
CA GLN A 101 8.55 5.84 -4.17
C GLN A 101 8.92 5.53 -5.63
N TRP A 102 9.26 6.56 -6.42
CA TRP A 102 9.73 6.39 -7.79
C TRP A 102 10.95 5.46 -7.87
N LYS A 103 11.95 5.66 -7.00
CA LYS A 103 13.13 4.78 -6.92
C LYS A 103 12.81 3.35 -6.50
N ILE A 104 11.76 3.12 -5.69
CA ILE A 104 11.29 1.77 -5.35
C ILE A 104 10.66 1.14 -6.59
N GLN A 105 9.75 1.85 -7.26
CA GLN A 105 9.07 1.33 -8.45
C GLN A 105 10.07 1.01 -9.57
N SER A 106 11.02 1.91 -9.84
CA SER A 106 12.05 1.68 -10.86
C SER A 106 12.95 0.48 -10.56
N ALA A 107 12.99 -0.01 -9.31
CA ALA A 107 13.74 -1.20 -8.94
C ALA A 107 13.13 -2.50 -9.52
N TYR A 108 11.88 -2.44 -10.00
CA TYR A 108 11.17 -3.56 -10.63
C TYR A 108 11.15 -3.49 -12.15
N ASP A 109 11.62 -2.40 -12.77
CA ASP A 109 11.56 -2.22 -14.22
C ASP A 109 12.23 -3.37 -14.97
N ASP A 110 13.40 -3.82 -14.50
CA ASP A 110 14.12 -4.95 -15.11
C ASP A 110 13.34 -6.26 -14.95
N THR A 111 12.74 -6.49 -13.78
CA THR A 111 11.89 -7.67 -13.51
C THR A 111 10.66 -7.69 -14.42
N ILE A 112 10.00 -6.54 -14.58
CA ILE A 112 8.85 -6.38 -15.45
C ILE A 112 9.25 -6.65 -16.90
N LYS A 113 10.39 -6.11 -17.35
CA LYS A 113 10.90 -6.33 -18.70
C LYS A 113 11.23 -7.79 -18.99
N GLU A 114 11.77 -8.51 -18.00
CA GLU A 114 12.17 -9.91 -18.12
C GLU A 114 10.96 -10.87 -18.12
N HIS A 115 9.92 -10.56 -17.34
CA HIS A 115 8.82 -11.51 -17.11
C HIS A 115 7.51 -11.15 -17.83
N PHE A 116 7.33 -9.95 -18.34
CA PHE A 116 6.11 -9.55 -19.04
C PHE A 116 6.40 -9.25 -20.51
N PRO A 117 5.56 -9.74 -21.44
CA PRO A 117 5.68 -9.41 -22.86
C PRO A 117 5.65 -7.90 -23.11
N ASP A 118 6.34 -7.43 -24.16
CA ASP A 118 6.51 -6.00 -24.44
C ASP A 118 5.18 -5.21 -24.56
N ASP A 119 4.14 -5.85 -25.07
CA ASP A 119 2.80 -5.30 -25.30
C ASP A 119 1.94 -5.22 -24.03
N SER A 120 2.28 -5.97 -22.98
CA SER A 120 1.47 -6.17 -21.78
C SER A 120 2.24 -5.88 -20.48
N ARG A 121 3.31 -5.08 -20.56
CA ARG A 121 4.10 -4.69 -19.38
C ARG A 121 3.25 -3.87 -18.40
N PRO A 122 3.06 -4.32 -17.15
CA PRO A 122 2.36 -3.54 -16.15
C PRO A 122 3.17 -2.32 -15.73
N VAL A 123 2.48 -1.20 -15.53
CA VAL A 123 3.03 -0.02 -14.84
C VAL A 123 2.63 -0.11 -13.38
N LEU A 124 3.59 -0.13 -12.45
CA LEU A 124 3.30 -0.38 -11.03
C LEU A 124 2.29 0.58 -10.42
N SER A 125 2.34 1.87 -10.75
CA SER A 125 1.37 2.85 -10.26
C SER A 125 -0.06 2.54 -10.71
N HIS A 126 -0.24 2.10 -11.96
CA HIS A 126 -1.54 1.66 -12.49
C HIS A 126 -1.95 0.28 -11.95
N LEU A 127 -0.98 -0.57 -11.62
CA LEU A 127 -1.26 -1.86 -11.02
C LEU A 127 -1.93 -1.70 -9.65
N LEU A 128 -1.49 -0.73 -8.83
CA LEU A 128 -2.15 -0.44 -7.54
C LEU A 128 -3.62 -0.02 -7.70
N THR A 129 -3.99 0.62 -8.82
CA THR A 129 -5.38 1.04 -9.07
C THR A 129 -6.27 -0.11 -9.55
N LYS A 130 -5.70 -1.27 -9.93
CA LYS A 130 -6.47 -2.46 -10.35
C LYS A 130 -7.01 -3.29 -9.19
N ALA A 131 -6.65 -2.99 -7.93
CA ALA A 131 -7.17 -3.73 -6.80
C ALA A 131 -8.71 -3.64 -6.76
N GLU A 132 -9.38 -4.77 -6.57
CA GLU A 132 -10.86 -4.81 -6.43
C GLU A 132 -11.29 -4.15 -5.13
N LEU A 133 -10.47 -4.29 -4.08
CA LEU A 133 -10.70 -3.71 -2.77
C LEU A 133 -9.35 -3.40 -2.10
N TRP A 134 -9.31 -2.29 -1.37
CA TRP A 134 -8.21 -1.90 -0.50
C TRP A 134 -8.65 -1.99 0.95
N PHE A 135 -8.09 -2.93 1.68
CA PHE A 135 -8.15 -2.96 3.13
C PHE A 135 -7.03 -2.12 3.70
N VAL A 136 -7.35 -1.08 4.46
CA VAL A 136 -6.35 -0.22 5.08
C VAL A 136 -6.41 -0.41 6.59
N ASN A 137 -5.30 -0.80 7.20
CA ASN A 137 -5.17 -0.94 8.65
C ASN A 137 -5.07 0.44 9.31
N SER A 138 -6.15 1.20 9.23
CA SER A 138 -6.31 2.52 9.83
C SER A 138 -7.78 2.74 10.22
N ASP A 139 -8.02 3.73 11.07
CA ASP A 139 -9.34 4.14 11.50
C ASP A 139 -9.47 5.66 11.30
N PHE A 140 -10.64 6.12 10.86
CA PHE A 140 -10.90 7.53 10.58
C PHE A 140 -10.73 8.42 11.83
N ALA A 141 -10.82 7.85 13.04
CA ALA A 141 -10.58 8.57 14.29
C ALA A 141 -9.08 8.91 14.52
N PHE A 142 -8.17 8.18 13.87
CA PHE A 142 -6.72 8.34 14.03
C PHE A 142 -6.01 8.80 12.75
N ASP A 143 -6.74 8.97 11.65
CA ASP A 143 -6.20 9.39 10.37
C ASP A 143 -6.63 10.82 10.01
N PHE A 144 -5.85 11.48 9.17
CA PHE A 144 -6.20 12.82 8.69
C PHE A 144 -7.31 12.74 7.64
N ALA A 145 -8.26 13.68 7.68
CA ALA A 145 -9.33 13.76 6.69
C ALA A 145 -8.72 13.85 5.27
N ARG A 146 -9.07 12.92 4.39
CA ARG A 146 -8.57 12.88 3.01
C ARG A 146 -9.51 12.09 2.11
N PRO A 147 -9.47 12.32 0.78
CA PRO A 147 -10.22 11.50 -0.17
C PRO A 147 -9.79 10.03 -0.11
N LEU A 148 -10.76 9.13 -0.24
CA LEU A 148 -10.57 7.69 -0.38
C LEU A 148 -11.10 7.23 -1.73
N LEU A 149 -10.54 6.15 -2.27
CA LEU A 149 -11.14 5.50 -3.43
C LEU A 149 -12.44 4.78 -3.00
N PRO A 150 -13.45 4.66 -3.89
CA PRO A 150 -14.71 4.00 -3.57
C PRO A 150 -14.55 2.54 -3.09
N ASN A 151 -13.46 1.88 -3.52
CA ASN A 151 -13.11 0.52 -3.15
C ASN A 151 -12.14 0.44 -1.96
N THR A 152 -12.03 1.48 -1.12
CA THR A 152 -11.19 1.46 0.09
C THR A 152 -12.02 1.28 1.35
N VAL A 153 -11.64 0.30 2.17
CA VAL A 153 -12.27 -0.03 3.45
C VAL A 153 -11.22 0.05 4.56
N CYS A 154 -11.45 0.94 5.52
CA CYS A 154 -10.63 1.07 6.71
C CYS A 154 -11.00 -0.04 7.71
N ILE A 155 -10.02 -0.89 8.03
CA ILE A 155 -10.15 -2.02 8.96
C ILE A 155 -9.19 -1.88 10.15
N GLY A 156 -9.08 -0.67 10.69
CA GLY A 156 -8.19 -0.36 11.82
C GLY A 156 -8.37 -1.29 13.01
N GLY A 157 -7.29 -1.48 13.75
CA GLY A 157 -7.32 -2.30 14.97
C GLY A 157 -7.34 -3.80 14.70
N LEU A 158 -6.94 -4.27 13.52
CA LEU A 158 -6.77 -5.69 13.17
C LEU A 158 -6.05 -6.53 14.24
N MET A 159 -5.07 -5.94 14.93
CA MET A 159 -4.28 -6.60 15.97
C MET A 159 -4.85 -6.43 17.39
N SER A 160 -5.92 -5.65 17.56
CA SER A 160 -6.51 -5.38 18.87
C SER A 160 -7.35 -6.55 19.34
N LYS A 161 -7.11 -7.00 20.57
CA LYS A 161 -7.99 -7.96 21.23
C LYS A 161 -9.28 -7.26 21.67
N PRO A 162 -10.41 -7.99 21.77
CA PRO A 162 -11.63 -7.44 22.35
C PRO A 162 -11.35 -6.80 23.70
N VAL A 163 -11.85 -5.57 23.90
CA VAL A 163 -11.64 -4.82 25.13
C VAL A 163 -12.31 -5.56 26.28
N LYS A 164 -11.54 -5.89 27.32
CA LYS A 164 -12.12 -6.40 28.57
C LYS A 164 -12.86 -5.25 29.26
N PRO A 165 -14.07 -5.47 29.81
CA PRO A 165 -14.80 -4.43 30.51
C PRO A 165 -13.94 -3.84 31.64
N VAL A 166 -13.92 -2.52 31.75
CA VAL A 166 -13.20 -1.82 32.82
C VAL A 166 -13.82 -2.27 34.16
N PRO A 167 -13.03 -2.71 35.15
CA PRO A 167 -13.55 -3.02 36.47
C PRO A 167 -14.28 -1.80 37.02
N GLN A 168 -15.57 -1.96 37.33
CA GLN A 168 -16.34 -0.92 38.00
C GLN A 168 -15.64 -0.66 39.34
N VAL A 169 -14.99 0.48 39.49
CA VAL A 169 -14.42 0.89 40.78
C VAL A 169 -15.61 0.98 41.73
N SER A 170 -15.72 0.04 42.68
CA SER A 170 -16.67 0.13 43.76
C SER A 170 -16.41 1.45 44.46
N LYS A 171 -17.39 2.37 44.41
CA LYS A 171 -17.37 3.66 45.08
C LYS A 171 -16.70 3.51 46.44
N TYR A 172 -15.57 4.20 46.63
CA TYR A 172 -15.00 4.39 47.97
C TYR A 172 -16.10 4.97 48.85
N ARG A 173 -16.47 4.21 49.87
CA ARG A 173 -17.39 4.59 50.95
C ARG A 173 -16.60 5.29 52.04
#